data_AF-A0AAJ0G4U8-F1
#
_entry.id   AF-A0AAJ0G4U8-F1
#
_cell.length_a   1.000
_cell.length_b   1.000
_cell.length_c   1.000
_cell.angle_alpha   90.00
_cell.angle_beta   90.00
_cell.angle_gamma   90.00
#
_symmetry.space_group_name_H-M   'P 1'
#
loop_
_entity.id
_entity.type
_entity.pdbx_description
1 polymer ?
#
loop_
_entity_poly.entity_id
_entity_poly.type
_entity_poly.pdbx_seq_one_letter_code
_entity_poly.pdbx_strand_id
1 'polypeptide(L)'
;MAAVSNDKHGASKKHEPHYELPTAEALKEAGELMLKGTNRYSSLLLKETCFCIEHLLQFQHVRHFFCGNCEDYIRTISEELPPAFLNASTPKTKLTIIGCGDVAPIPSWRTRTMHNILGADNSFPIYTDPSRKLYAKLGMMTSLSAGEKAPDYIKQGAVQNALNSVKNAVVSGAGALQGGSPSQNGGEMLFANGELVWFKRMRHTQDHAEVAELKDVLGLT
;
A
#
# COMPACT_ATOMS: atom_id res chain seq x y z
N MET A 1 -25.95 0.20 22.67
CA MET A 1 -26.38 0.99 21.50
C MET A 1 -25.70 0.40 20.29
N ALA A 2 -26.47 -0.19 19.38
CA ALA A 2 -25.94 -0.88 18.21
C ALA A 2 -25.51 0.15 17.16
N ALA A 3 -24.31 -0.04 16.58
CA ALA A 3 -23.85 0.74 15.45
C ALA A 3 -24.71 0.43 14.22
N VAL A 4 -25.33 1.47 13.67
CA VAL A 4 -26.11 1.41 12.44
C VAL A 4 -25.14 1.34 11.27
N SER A 5 -25.05 0.18 10.60
CA SER A 5 -24.39 0.09 9.30
C SER A 5 -25.28 0.81 8.28
N ASN A 6 -24.75 1.86 7.67
CA ASN A 6 -25.43 2.59 6.62
C ASN A 6 -24.97 2.03 5.27
N ASP A 7 -25.52 0.87 4.89
CA ASP A 7 -25.32 0.27 3.57
C ASP A 7 -26.13 1.04 2.53
N LYS A 8 -25.45 1.86 1.72
CA LYS A 8 -26.03 2.55 0.55
C LYS A 8 -25.84 1.79 -0.78
N HIS A 9 -25.83 0.46 -0.76
CA HIS A 9 -25.83 -0.33 -1.99
C HIS A 9 -26.73 -1.56 -1.82
N GLY A 10 -27.86 -1.58 -2.54
CA GLY A 10 -28.77 -2.72 -2.61
C GLY A 10 -28.09 -3.98 -3.14
N ALA A 11 -28.59 -5.13 -2.65
CA ALA A 11 -28.03 -6.48 -2.67
C ALA A 11 -27.07 -6.77 -1.51
N SER A 12 -27.46 -7.72 -0.66
CA SER A 12 -26.60 -8.29 0.40
C SER A 12 -25.32 -8.82 -0.24
N LYS A 13 -24.25 -8.01 -0.19
CA LYS A 13 -22.92 -8.44 -0.60
C LYS A 13 -22.50 -9.57 0.35
N LYS A 14 -21.95 -10.65 -0.20
CA LYS A 14 -21.32 -11.70 0.61
C LYS A 14 -20.35 -11.03 1.58
N HIS A 15 -20.28 -11.52 2.81
CA HIS A 15 -19.29 -11.03 3.76
C HIS A 15 -17.88 -11.26 3.18
N GLU A 16 -17.07 -10.21 3.14
CA GLU A 16 -15.72 -10.22 2.59
C GLU A 16 -14.70 -9.94 3.70
N PRO A 17 -14.16 -10.98 4.39
CA PRO A 17 -13.30 -10.81 5.57
C PRO A 17 -12.04 -9.96 5.36
N HIS A 18 -11.60 -9.86 4.11
CA HIS A 18 -10.45 -9.05 3.74
C HIS A 18 -10.70 -7.53 3.84
N TYR A 19 -11.96 -7.10 4.05
CA TYR A 19 -12.32 -5.70 4.35
C TYR A 19 -12.52 -5.41 5.84
N GLU A 20 -12.48 -6.42 6.72
CA GLU A 20 -12.74 -6.20 8.14
C GLU A 20 -11.66 -5.32 8.78
N LEU A 21 -12.05 -4.39 9.64
CA LEU A 21 -11.09 -3.59 10.39
C LEU A 21 -10.36 -4.47 11.43
N PRO A 22 -9.07 -4.25 11.71
CA PRO A 22 -8.38 -4.95 12.79
C PRO A 22 -8.96 -4.51 14.13
N THR A 23 -8.70 -5.30 15.17
CA THR A 23 -9.13 -4.92 16.53
C THR A 23 -8.42 -3.63 16.98
N ALA A 24 -9.06 -2.88 17.88
CA ALA A 24 -8.45 -1.68 18.46
C ALA A 24 -7.09 -1.98 19.14
N GLU A 25 -6.96 -3.14 19.78
CA GLU A 25 -5.70 -3.62 20.35
C GLU A 25 -4.63 -3.78 19.26
N ALA A 26 -4.95 -4.48 18.16
CA ALA A 26 -4.03 -4.70 17.07
C ALA A 26 -3.59 -3.39 16.40
N LEU A 27 -4.51 -2.43 16.23
CA LEU A 27 -4.20 -1.09 15.70
C LEU A 27 -3.31 -0.30 16.65
N LYS A 28 -3.57 -0.34 17.96
CA LYS A 28 -2.74 0.31 18.97
C LYS A 28 -1.32 -0.26 18.96
N GLU A 29 -1.18 -1.58 19.00
CA GLU A 29 0.12 -2.24 18.94
C GLU A 29 0.86 -1.97 17.63
N ALA A 30 0.15 -1.99 16.49
CA ALA A 30 0.72 -1.63 15.20
C ALA A 30 1.21 -0.18 15.18
N GLY A 31 0.47 0.73 15.81
CA GLY A 31 0.81 2.14 15.97
C GLY A 31 2.14 2.40 16.66
N GLU A 32 2.59 1.49 17.54
CA GLU A 32 3.84 1.57 18.29
C GLU A 32 5.06 0.99 17.52
N LEU A 33 4.86 0.47 16.32
CA LEU A 33 5.95 -0.07 15.51
C LEU A 33 6.73 1.04 14.80
N MET A 34 8.06 0.91 14.84
CA MET A 34 8.98 1.80 14.14
C MET A 34 9.16 1.37 12.69
N LEU A 35 8.93 2.30 11.76
CA LEU A 35 9.12 2.09 10.33
C LEU A 35 10.38 2.78 9.84
N LYS A 36 11.22 2.10 9.05
CA LYS A 36 12.48 2.65 8.52
C LYS A 36 12.27 3.42 7.21
N GLY A 37 12.82 4.62 7.10
CA GLY A 37 12.83 5.49 5.91
C GLY A 37 14.26 5.84 5.47
N THR A 38 14.39 6.68 4.44
CA THR A 38 15.67 6.94 3.74
C THR A 38 16.50 8.13 4.25
N ASN A 39 16.02 8.93 5.20
CA ASN A 39 16.66 10.17 5.69
C ASN A 39 16.92 10.15 7.20
N ARG A 40 17.91 10.91 7.72
CA ARG A 40 18.49 10.82 9.10
C ARG A 40 17.53 10.94 10.31
N TYR A 41 16.24 11.18 10.11
CA TYR A 41 15.15 11.02 11.08
C TYR A 41 14.35 9.72 10.80
N SER A 42 15.06 8.67 10.35
CA SER A 42 14.57 7.58 9.48
C SER A 42 13.62 6.61 10.14
N SER A 43 13.18 6.84 11.36
CA SER A 43 12.29 5.93 12.05
C SER A 43 11.11 6.70 12.59
N LEU A 44 9.92 6.34 12.16
CA LEU A 44 8.68 6.97 12.58
C LEU A 44 7.76 5.89 13.15
N LEU A 45 7.07 6.20 14.24
CA LEU A 45 6.01 5.32 14.73
C LEU A 45 4.89 5.32 13.68
N LEU A 46 4.29 4.16 13.41
CA LEU A 46 3.16 4.08 12.50
C LEU A 46 2.08 5.11 12.86
N LYS A 47 1.78 5.26 14.15
CA LYS A 47 0.81 6.25 14.61
C LYS A 47 1.16 7.67 14.19
N GLU A 48 2.44 8.04 14.15
CA GLU A 48 2.88 9.37 13.71
C GLU A 48 2.75 9.56 12.19
N THR A 49 2.60 8.49 11.39
CA THR A 49 2.13 8.63 10.00
C THR A 49 0.66 9.07 9.96
N CYS A 50 -0.16 8.62 10.93
CA CYS A 50 -1.60 8.83 10.98
C CYS A 50 -2.02 10.08 11.79
N PHE A 51 -1.22 10.49 12.78
CA PHE A 51 -1.44 11.70 13.57
C PHE A 51 -1.03 12.91 12.72
N CYS A 52 -1.96 13.88 12.58
CA CYS A 52 -1.85 15.14 11.81
C CYS A 52 -2.34 15.12 10.35
N ILE A 53 -3.06 14.08 9.89
CA ILE A 53 -3.61 14.03 8.53
C ILE A 53 -5.11 13.74 8.60
N GLU A 54 -5.92 14.59 7.95
CA GLU A 54 -7.38 14.40 7.90
C GLU A 54 -7.70 13.08 7.21
N HIS A 55 -7.18 12.85 5.99
CA HIS A 55 -7.24 11.56 5.29
C HIS A 55 -5.83 11.02 4.97
N LEU A 56 -5.46 9.88 5.55
CA LEU A 56 -4.25 9.14 5.16
C LEU A 56 -4.65 7.85 4.44
N LEU A 57 -4.34 7.79 3.15
CA LEU A 57 -4.35 6.53 2.41
C LEU A 57 -2.97 5.88 2.57
N GLN A 58 -2.90 4.83 3.37
CA GLN A 58 -1.68 4.06 3.56
C GLN A 58 -1.71 2.81 2.69
N PHE A 59 -0.78 2.74 1.76
CA PHE A 59 -0.52 1.55 0.96
C PHE A 59 0.46 0.67 1.72
N GLN A 60 -0.04 -0.43 2.28
CA GLN A 60 0.82 -1.49 2.75
C GLN A 60 1.29 -2.31 1.55
N HIS A 61 2.58 -2.13 1.27
CA HIS A 61 3.25 -2.34 -0.01
C HIS A 61 3.20 -3.75 -0.57
N VAL A 62 3.37 -3.77 -1.89
CA VAL A 62 4.53 -4.35 -2.59
C VAL A 62 5.20 -5.47 -1.81
N ARG A 63 4.77 -6.69 -2.10
CA ARG A 63 5.32 -7.94 -1.56
C ARG A 63 6.85 -7.95 -1.51
N HIS A 64 7.48 -7.26 -2.46
CA HIS A 64 8.89 -6.90 -2.43
C HIS A 64 9.14 -5.79 -3.46
N PHE A 65 10.16 -4.94 -3.28
CA PHE A 65 10.54 -3.83 -4.18
C PHE A 65 10.88 -4.22 -5.64
N PHE A 66 10.77 -5.50 -5.99
CA PHE A 66 10.97 -6.00 -7.35
C PHE A 66 9.72 -6.68 -7.90
N CYS A 67 8.55 -6.51 -7.28
CA CYS A 67 7.30 -7.12 -7.75
C CYS A 67 6.70 -6.29 -8.89
N GLY A 68 6.67 -6.85 -10.11
CA GLY A 68 6.10 -6.19 -11.28
C GLY A 68 4.65 -5.73 -11.08
N ASN A 69 3.78 -6.57 -10.50
CA ASN A 69 2.38 -6.21 -10.27
C ASN A 69 2.22 -4.97 -9.37
N CYS A 70 3.07 -4.87 -8.35
CA CYS A 70 3.01 -3.77 -7.41
C CYS A 70 3.69 -2.51 -7.98
N GLU A 71 4.67 -2.67 -8.87
CA GLU A 71 5.22 -1.57 -9.66
C GLU A 71 4.20 -0.99 -10.65
N ASP A 72 3.45 -1.86 -11.34
CA ASP A 72 2.34 -1.47 -12.23
C ASP A 72 1.28 -0.68 -11.46
N TYR A 73 0.94 -1.16 -10.26
CA TYR A 73 -0.01 -0.49 -9.39
C TYR A 73 0.47 0.91 -9.00
N ILE A 74 1.69 1.04 -8.48
CA ILE A 74 2.22 2.35 -8.06
C ILE A 74 2.41 3.31 -9.24
N ARG A 75 2.73 2.82 -10.45
CA ARG A 75 2.72 3.66 -11.66
C ARG A 75 1.33 4.18 -11.97
N THR A 76 0.32 3.34 -11.85
CA THR A 76 -1.07 3.74 -12.08
C THR A 76 -1.52 4.76 -11.02
N ILE A 77 -1.18 4.54 -9.75
CA ILE A 77 -1.47 5.49 -8.66
C ILE A 77 -0.72 6.81 -8.84
N SER A 78 0.54 6.80 -9.29
CA SER A 78 1.28 8.04 -9.52
C SER A 78 0.76 8.83 -10.72
N GLU A 79 0.13 8.17 -11.69
CA GLU A 79 -0.55 8.81 -12.83
C GLU A 79 -1.92 9.37 -12.44
N GLU A 80 -2.76 8.58 -11.75
CA GLU A 80 -4.17 8.93 -11.51
C GLU A 80 -4.44 9.63 -10.18
N LEU A 81 -3.62 9.40 -9.16
CA LEU A 81 -3.76 9.96 -7.81
C LEU A 81 -2.44 10.61 -7.33
N PRO A 82 -1.80 11.50 -8.12
CA PRO A 82 -0.53 12.11 -7.72
C PRO A 82 -0.68 12.97 -6.46
N PRO A 83 0.42 13.24 -5.71
CA PRO A 83 0.36 14.06 -4.50
C PRO A 83 -0.33 15.41 -4.69
N ALA A 84 -0.12 16.08 -5.83
CA ALA A 84 -0.77 17.35 -6.13
C ALA A 84 -2.32 17.23 -6.17
N PHE A 85 -2.84 16.14 -6.72
CA PHE A 85 -4.28 15.88 -6.79
C PHE A 85 -4.85 15.56 -5.40
N LEU A 86 -4.22 14.64 -4.67
CA LEU A 86 -4.65 14.25 -3.33
C LEU A 86 -4.53 15.40 -2.32
N ASN A 87 -3.49 16.24 -2.43
CA ASN A 87 -3.32 17.40 -1.56
C ASN A 87 -4.36 18.50 -1.81
N ALA A 88 -5.00 18.51 -2.99
CA ALA A 88 -6.05 19.46 -3.36
C ALA A 88 -7.46 18.90 -3.10
N SER A 89 -7.60 17.63 -2.71
CA SER A 89 -8.91 17.06 -2.37
C SER A 89 -9.48 17.69 -1.09
N THR A 90 -10.80 17.58 -0.91
CA THR A 90 -11.47 17.95 0.34
C THR A 90 -12.19 16.73 0.90
N PRO A 91 -11.78 16.21 2.06
CA PRO A 91 -10.66 16.67 2.88
C PRO A 91 -9.30 16.40 2.23
N LYS A 92 -8.27 17.08 2.71
CA LYS A 92 -6.92 16.94 2.15
C LYS A 92 -6.40 15.54 2.41
N THR A 93 -6.07 14.83 1.33
CA THR A 93 -5.57 13.45 1.42
C THR A 93 -4.06 13.41 1.25
N LYS A 94 -3.38 12.65 2.10
CA LYS A 94 -1.98 12.27 1.88
C LYS A 94 -1.89 10.77 1.68
N LEU A 95 -0.89 10.37 0.91
CA LEU A 95 -0.62 8.98 0.59
C LEU A 95 0.78 8.61 1.06
N THR A 96 0.86 7.59 1.91
CA THR A 96 2.13 7.03 2.38
C THR A 96 2.23 5.58 1.95
N ILE A 97 3.40 5.15 1.51
CA ILE A 97 3.64 3.77 1.11
C ILE A 97 4.54 3.12 2.19
N ILE A 98 4.18 1.93 2.74
CA ILE A 98 5.04 1.14 3.66
C ILE A 98 5.46 -0.23 3.10
N GLY A 99 6.76 -0.41 2.79
CA GLY A 99 7.44 -1.61 2.24
C GLY A 99 7.70 -2.73 3.23
N CYS A 100 7.86 -3.97 2.77
CA CYS A 100 8.40 -5.08 3.59
C CYS A 100 9.87 -5.42 3.27
N GLY A 101 10.47 -4.74 2.28
CA GLY A 101 11.90 -4.81 1.98
C GLY A 101 12.73 -3.83 2.81
N ASP A 102 14.03 -3.77 2.56
CA ASP A 102 14.94 -2.82 3.21
C ASP A 102 14.82 -1.41 2.61
N VAL A 103 15.48 -0.41 3.19
CA VAL A 103 15.49 0.96 2.68
C VAL A 103 16.35 1.13 1.42
N ALA A 104 17.30 0.23 1.20
CA ALA A 104 18.29 0.33 0.12
C ALA A 104 17.68 0.32 -1.30
N PRO A 105 16.63 -0.47 -1.62
CA PRO A 105 16.01 -0.46 -2.95
C PRO A 105 15.08 0.74 -3.22
N ILE A 106 14.75 1.56 -2.21
CA ILE A 106 13.77 2.66 -2.35
C ILE A 106 14.15 3.64 -3.47
N PRO A 107 15.41 4.13 -3.59
CA PRO A 107 15.76 5.10 -4.64
C PRO A 107 15.53 4.55 -6.05
N SER A 108 15.98 3.33 -6.33
CA SER A 108 15.82 2.72 -7.66
C SER A 108 14.36 2.36 -7.92
N TRP A 109 13.65 1.84 -6.92
CA TRP A 109 12.23 1.54 -7.03
C TRP A 109 11.42 2.79 -7.34
N ARG A 110 11.67 3.90 -6.63
CA ARG A 110 11.01 5.19 -6.88
C ARG A 110 11.21 5.67 -8.31
N THR A 111 12.42 5.57 -8.85
CA THR A 111 12.69 5.93 -10.24
C THR A 111 11.88 5.07 -11.23
N ARG A 112 11.64 3.79 -10.92
CA ARG A 112 10.92 2.88 -11.83
C ARG A 112 9.40 3.00 -11.71
N THR A 113 8.87 3.38 -10.54
CA THR A 113 7.43 3.40 -10.28
C THR A 113 6.80 4.77 -10.25
N MET A 114 7.57 5.83 -10.00
CA MET A 114 7.05 7.18 -9.77
C MET A 114 7.86 8.24 -10.52
N HIS A 115 8.42 7.88 -11.68
CA HIS A 115 9.25 8.77 -12.50
C HIS A 115 8.54 10.08 -12.87
N ASN A 116 7.21 10.09 -12.96
CA ASN A 116 6.39 11.26 -13.29
C ASN A 116 6.16 12.23 -12.10
N ILE A 117 6.55 11.85 -10.88
CA ILE A 117 6.35 12.64 -9.66
C ILE A 117 7.63 12.69 -8.79
N LEU A 118 8.81 12.65 -9.41
CA LEU A 118 10.09 12.72 -8.68
C LEU A 118 10.31 14.12 -8.08
N GLY A 119 10.65 14.18 -6.79
CA GLY A 119 10.93 15.40 -6.05
C GLY A 119 10.65 15.23 -4.56
N ALA A 120 11.35 15.99 -3.70
CA ALA A 120 11.18 15.88 -2.24
C ALA A 120 9.74 16.19 -1.80
N ASP A 121 9.10 17.18 -2.43
CA ASP A 121 7.76 17.64 -2.07
C ASP A 121 6.64 17.09 -2.97
N ASN A 122 7.01 16.33 -4.01
CA ASN A 122 6.08 15.86 -5.03
C ASN A 122 6.02 14.33 -5.14
N SER A 123 6.78 13.58 -4.33
CA SER A 123 6.74 12.11 -4.31
C SER A 123 6.09 11.58 -3.04
N PHE A 124 5.54 10.36 -3.12
CA PHE A 124 4.99 9.71 -1.94
C PHE A 124 6.09 9.37 -0.92
N PRO A 125 5.89 9.65 0.37
CA PRO A 125 6.73 9.14 1.44
C PRO A 125 6.76 7.61 1.43
N ILE A 126 7.96 7.03 1.58
CA ILE A 126 8.16 5.59 1.64
C ILE A 126 8.86 5.23 2.95
N TYR A 127 8.24 4.32 3.70
CA TYR A 127 8.82 3.68 4.87
C TYR A 127 8.86 2.17 4.67
N THR A 128 9.48 1.44 5.59
CA THR A 128 9.64 -0.01 5.51
C THR A 128 9.55 -0.66 6.88
N ASP A 129 8.96 -1.85 6.92
CA ASP A 129 9.08 -2.80 8.03
C ASP A 129 9.67 -4.13 7.52
N PRO A 130 11.00 -4.26 7.44
CA PRO A 130 11.65 -5.50 7.04
C PRO A 130 11.35 -6.69 7.98
N SER A 131 10.95 -6.41 9.23
CA SER A 131 10.62 -7.46 10.20
C SER A 131 9.25 -8.08 9.97
N ARG A 132 8.39 -7.41 9.19
CA ARG A 132 7.00 -7.78 8.91
C ARG A 132 6.11 -7.89 10.15
N LYS A 133 6.52 -7.31 11.28
CA LYS A 133 5.71 -7.26 12.52
C LYS A 133 4.42 -6.49 12.29
N LEU A 134 4.46 -5.42 11.51
CA LEU A 134 3.28 -4.62 11.14
C LEU A 134 2.28 -5.47 10.36
N TYR A 135 2.77 -6.19 9.35
CA TYR A 135 1.98 -7.08 8.51
C TYR A 135 1.30 -8.17 9.34
N ALA A 136 2.05 -8.79 10.25
CA ALA A 136 1.51 -9.80 11.16
C ALA A 136 0.45 -9.22 12.11
N LYS A 137 0.69 -8.04 12.69
CA LYS A 137 -0.27 -7.39 13.60
C LYS A 137 -1.58 -7.00 12.92
N LEU A 138 -1.51 -6.59 11.65
CA LEU A 138 -2.69 -6.19 10.87
C LEU A 138 -3.39 -7.37 10.17
N GLY A 139 -2.93 -8.61 10.39
CA GLY A 139 -3.53 -9.80 9.81
C GLY A 139 -3.35 -9.89 8.29
N MET A 140 -2.25 -9.33 7.75
CA MET A 140 -1.95 -9.42 6.33
C MET A 140 -1.68 -10.87 5.91
N MET A 141 -2.25 -11.25 4.77
CA MET A 141 -2.13 -12.62 4.24
C MET A 141 -0.74 -12.89 3.66
N THR A 142 -0.39 -14.16 3.54
CA THR A 142 0.79 -14.62 2.81
C THR A 142 0.36 -15.58 1.72
N SER A 143 0.61 -15.20 0.46
CA SER A 143 0.29 -16.04 -0.69
C SER A 143 1.18 -15.70 -1.88
N LEU A 144 1.38 -16.69 -2.75
CA LEU A 144 1.99 -16.52 -4.07
C LEU A 144 0.97 -16.73 -5.20
N SER A 145 -0.30 -16.99 -4.87
CA SER A 145 -1.33 -17.23 -5.86
C SER A 145 -1.61 -15.99 -6.71
N ALA A 146 -1.97 -16.20 -7.97
CA ALA A 146 -2.59 -15.19 -8.81
C ALA A 146 -4.11 -15.17 -8.58
N GLY A 147 -4.76 -14.06 -8.94
CA GLY A 147 -6.23 -13.99 -8.96
C GLY A 147 -6.78 -14.66 -10.22
N GLU A 148 -8.07 -14.97 -10.22
CA GLU A 148 -8.75 -15.50 -11.41
C GLU A 148 -8.89 -14.44 -12.52
N LYS A 149 -9.09 -13.18 -12.13
CA LYS A 149 -9.21 -12.02 -13.02
C LYS A 149 -7.99 -11.12 -12.86
N ALA A 150 -7.42 -10.70 -13.98
CA ALA A 150 -6.40 -9.66 -14.00
C ALA A 150 -7.04 -8.29 -13.64
N PRO A 151 -6.48 -7.55 -12.67
CA PRO A 151 -6.88 -6.18 -12.35
C PRO A 151 -6.59 -5.22 -13.49
N ASP A 152 -7.34 -4.11 -13.53
CA ASP A 152 -7.25 -3.12 -14.60
C ASP A 152 -5.91 -2.36 -14.59
N TYR A 153 -5.30 -2.20 -13.41
CA TYR A 153 -3.98 -1.57 -13.27
C TYR A 153 -2.81 -2.43 -13.81
N ILE A 154 -3.02 -3.74 -14.03
CA ILE A 154 -1.98 -4.62 -14.59
C ILE A 154 -2.00 -4.49 -16.11
N LYS A 155 -1.17 -3.57 -16.62
CA LYS A 155 -1.07 -3.29 -18.07
C LYS A 155 -0.16 -4.27 -18.82
N GLN A 156 0.63 -5.10 -18.11
CA GLN A 156 1.56 -6.05 -18.71
C GLN A 156 1.11 -7.50 -18.52
N GLY A 157 1.43 -8.37 -19.49
CA GLY A 157 1.15 -9.81 -19.35
C GLY A 157 1.91 -10.44 -18.18
N ALA A 158 1.31 -11.43 -17.52
CA ALA A 158 1.86 -12.07 -16.31
C ALA A 158 3.31 -12.58 -16.48
N VAL A 159 3.65 -13.14 -17.65
CA VAL A 159 5.01 -13.60 -17.97
C VAL A 159 5.99 -12.44 -18.05
N GLN A 160 5.60 -11.32 -18.67
CA GLN A 160 6.45 -10.13 -18.76
C GLN A 160 6.69 -9.53 -17.37
N ASN A 161 5.67 -9.50 -16.51
CA ASN A 161 5.79 -9.04 -15.13
C ASN A 161 6.72 -9.94 -14.30
N ALA A 162 6.63 -11.26 -14.46
CA ALA A 162 7.55 -12.19 -13.81
C ALA A 162 9.01 -11.98 -14.28
N LEU A 163 9.23 -11.85 -15.59
CA LEU A 163 10.57 -11.58 -16.16
C LEU A 163 11.14 -10.24 -15.69
N ASN A 164 10.33 -9.19 -15.66
CA ASN A 164 10.74 -7.88 -15.15
C ASN A 164 11.11 -7.96 -13.67
N SER A 165 10.34 -8.72 -12.88
CA SER A 165 10.61 -8.93 -11.46
C SER A 165 11.97 -9.61 -11.24
N VAL A 166 12.26 -10.67 -12.00
CA VAL A 166 13.56 -11.37 -11.97
C VAL A 166 14.68 -10.44 -12.43
N LYS A 167 14.50 -9.73 -13.55
CA LYS A 167 15.51 -8.79 -14.07
C LYS A 167 15.84 -7.70 -13.04
N ASN A 168 14.83 -7.12 -12.40
CA ASN A 168 15.01 -6.09 -11.38
C ASN A 168 15.77 -6.62 -10.16
N ALA A 169 15.48 -7.85 -9.71
CA ALA A 169 16.22 -8.49 -8.65
C ALA A 169 17.68 -8.74 -9.04
N VAL A 170 17.95 -9.27 -10.25
CA VAL A 170 19.30 -9.53 -10.75
C VAL A 170 20.12 -8.26 -10.90
N VAL A 171 19.56 -7.20 -11.49
CA VAL A 171 20.22 -5.89 -11.66
C VAL A 171 20.54 -5.25 -10.32
N SER A 172 19.81 -5.59 -9.27
CA SER A 172 20.05 -5.09 -7.91
C SER A 172 21.23 -5.79 -7.20
N GLY A 173 21.82 -6.84 -7.80
CA GLY A 173 23.01 -7.52 -7.28
C GLY A 173 22.84 -8.03 -5.86
N ALA A 174 23.74 -7.64 -4.95
CA ALA A 174 23.64 -7.97 -3.52
C ALA A 174 22.33 -7.46 -2.86
N GLY A 175 21.68 -6.46 -3.46
CA GLY A 175 20.38 -5.93 -3.06
C GLY A 175 19.17 -6.80 -3.46
N ALA A 176 19.36 -7.89 -4.21
CA ALA A 176 18.28 -8.81 -4.58
C ALA A 176 17.54 -9.37 -3.35
N LEU A 177 18.27 -9.62 -2.25
CA LEU A 177 17.70 -10.11 -0.99
C LEU A 177 17.04 -9.02 -0.15
N GLN A 178 17.26 -7.75 -0.51
CA GLN A 178 16.72 -6.58 0.21
C GLN A 178 15.33 -6.19 -0.29
N GLY A 179 14.81 -6.89 -1.31
CA GLY A 179 13.50 -6.59 -1.88
C GLY A 179 12.34 -6.80 -0.90
N GLY A 180 12.45 -7.72 0.05
CA GLY A 180 11.33 -8.18 0.89
C GLY A 180 10.89 -9.60 0.54
N SER A 181 9.94 -10.15 1.31
CA SER A 181 9.49 -11.54 1.16
C SER A 181 8.46 -11.68 0.03
N PRO A 182 8.74 -12.42 -1.06
CA PRO A 182 7.84 -12.47 -2.22
C PRO A 182 6.42 -12.99 -1.96
N SER A 183 6.25 -13.79 -0.90
CA SER A 183 4.96 -14.35 -0.47
C SER A 183 4.18 -13.44 0.48
N GLN A 184 4.75 -12.33 0.95
CA GLN A 184 4.03 -11.40 1.82
C GLN A 184 3.03 -10.61 0.99
N ASN A 185 1.72 -10.72 1.23
CA ASN A 185 0.75 -9.83 0.58
C ASN A 185 0.65 -8.49 1.33
N GLY A 186 0.14 -7.48 0.62
CA GLY A 186 -0.09 -6.13 1.12
C GLY A 186 -1.57 -5.80 1.28
N GLY A 187 -1.91 -4.52 1.16
CA GLY A 187 -3.26 -4.00 1.28
C GLY A 187 -3.29 -2.47 1.33
N GLU A 188 -4.48 -1.90 1.48
CA GLU A 188 -4.70 -0.47 1.51
C GLU A 188 -5.59 -0.10 2.68
N MET A 189 -5.27 0.99 3.37
CA MET A 189 -6.07 1.46 4.49
C MET A 189 -6.28 2.97 4.43
N LEU A 190 -7.47 3.41 4.82
CA LEU A 190 -7.82 4.81 4.95
C LEU A 190 -8.02 5.16 6.42
N PHE A 191 -7.21 6.08 6.91
CA PHE A 191 -7.49 6.76 8.17
C PHE A 191 -8.20 8.07 7.90
N ALA A 192 -9.30 8.32 8.60
CA ALA A 192 -10.00 9.58 8.64
C ALA A 192 -10.01 10.12 10.07
N ASN A 193 -9.51 11.33 10.30
CA ASN A 193 -9.46 11.97 11.63
C ASN A 193 -8.75 11.10 12.70
N GLY A 194 -7.71 10.37 12.30
CA GLY A 194 -6.96 9.47 13.19
C GLY A 194 -7.62 8.10 13.44
N GLU A 195 -8.80 7.85 12.88
CA GLU A 195 -9.50 6.56 12.97
C GLU A 195 -9.37 5.78 11.66
N LEU A 196 -9.13 4.48 11.76
CA LEU A 196 -9.15 3.60 10.59
C LEU A 196 -10.61 3.37 10.16
N VAL A 197 -11.00 3.89 8.99
CA VAL A 197 -12.39 3.82 8.50
C VAL A 197 -12.59 2.83 7.36
N TRP A 198 -11.52 2.47 6.66
CA TRP A 198 -11.55 1.45 5.61
C TRP A 198 -10.22 0.71 5.55
N PHE A 199 -10.28 -0.60 5.32
CA PHE A 199 -9.11 -1.44 5.17
C PHE A 199 -9.40 -2.54 4.16
N LYS A 200 -8.50 -2.77 3.21
CA LYS A 200 -8.51 -3.89 2.28
C LYS A 200 -7.21 -4.66 2.41
N ARG A 201 -7.30 -5.97 2.63
CA ARG A 201 -6.16 -6.89 2.63
C ARG A 201 -6.11 -7.66 1.32
N MET A 202 -4.96 -7.71 0.67
CA MET A 202 -4.80 -8.49 -0.56
C MET A 202 -4.88 -9.99 -0.25
N ARG A 203 -5.83 -10.70 -0.87
CA ARG A 203 -5.95 -12.17 -0.79
C ARG A 203 -4.89 -12.90 -1.59
N HIS A 204 -4.46 -12.30 -2.70
CA HIS A 204 -3.49 -12.87 -3.65
C HIS A 204 -2.58 -11.79 -4.21
N THR A 205 -1.65 -12.19 -5.06
CA THR A 205 -0.57 -11.34 -5.59
C THR A 205 -0.99 -10.19 -6.53
N GLN A 206 -2.29 -10.03 -6.74
CA GLN A 206 -2.90 -9.10 -7.69
C GLN A 206 -4.17 -8.48 -7.10
N ASP A 207 -4.34 -8.49 -5.78
CA ASP A 207 -5.59 -8.07 -5.13
C ASP A 207 -5.46 -6.70 -4.46
N HIS A 208 -4.77 -5.76 -5.11
CA HIS A 208 -4.83 -4.36 -4.68
C HIS A 208 -6.24 -3.79 -4.93
N ALA A 209 -6.62 -2.72 -4.24
CA ALA A 209 -7.85 -1.99 -4.58
C ALA A 209 -7.76 -1.42 -6.00
N GLU A 210 -8.86 -1.40 -6.74
CA GLU A 210 -8.86 -0.70 -8.03
C GLU A 210 -8.84 0.82 -7.82
N VAL A 211 -8.32 1.58 -8.78
CA VAL A 211 -8.29 3.05 -8.65
C VAL A 211 -9.69 3.64 -8.51
N ALA A 212 -10.69 3.04 -9.17
CA ALA A 212 -12.09 3.43 -9.02
C ALA A 212 -12.60 3.22 -7.59
N GLU A 213 -12.23 2.12 -6.95
CA GLU A 213 -12.57 1.84 -5.55
C GLU A 213 -11.90 2.84 -4.61
N LEU A 214 -10.62 3.15 -4.83
CA LEU A 214 -9.92 4.17 -4.05
C LEU A 214 -10.58 5.55 -4.19
N LYS A 215 -11.00 5.93 -5.40
CA LYS A 215 -11.71 7.20 -5.64
C LYS A 215 -13.04 7.24 -4.89
N ASP A 216 -13.82 6.15 -4.90
CA ASP A 216 -15.08 6.04 -4.15
C ASP A 216 -14.87 6.18 -2.64
N VAL A 217 -13.92 5.40 -2.08
CA VAL A 217 -13.57 5.43 -0.64
C VAL A 217 -13.05 6.80 -0.20
N LEU A 218 -12.35 7.51 -1.09
CA LEU A 218 -11.87 8.88 -0.83
C LEU A 218 -12.92 9.97 -1.08
N GLY A 219 -14.10 9.64 -1.64
CA GLY A 219 -15.12 10.61 -2.01
C GLY A 219 -14.73 11.51 -3.20
N LEU A 220 -13.96 10.98 -4.15
CA LEU A 220 -13.42 11.67 -5.32
C LEU A 220 -14.18 11.37 -6.62
N THR A 221 -15.34 10.71 -6.52
CA THR A 221 -16.24 10.36 -7.62
C THR A 221 -17.43 11.30 -7.71
#